data_AF-A0A1F4F2F4-F1
#
_entry.id   AF-A0A1F4F2F4-F1
#
_cell.length_a   1.000
_cell.length_b   1.000
_cell.length_c   1.000
_cell.angle_alpha   90.00
_cell.angle_beta   90.00
_cell.angle_gamma   90.00
#
_symmetry.space_group_name_H-M   'P 1'
#
loop_
_entity.id
_entity.type
_entity.pdbx_description
1 polymer ?
#
loop_
_entity_poly.entity_id
_entity_poly.type
_entity_poly.pdbx_seq_one_letter_code
_entity_poly.pdbx_strand_id
1 'polypeptide(L)'
;MNAQKLAFVVHIGDITSGRGPCTDEWLEARKTQFSRLRHPFVLLPGDNDWTDCHRTGFDPLERLEKWRSLFCYGETIFRLERQQNEYCEHVRWIAGGMLFVALNVPGSNNNLGRTKEMDAEHARRMAAVFEWLDSSAALARERRLDGLVVLMQANIFERRRGPDGFARVRERLAALAREFAGRVVLVHGDEHTFRDDEPLPGLRRIEVYGSPFVRWLRAIILPGGMLIEPSN
;
A
#
# COMPACT_ATOMS: atom_id res chain seq x y z
N MET A 1 15.47 -12.97 2.45
CA MET A 1 15.25 -11.67 3.12
C MET A 1 15.98 -11.54 4.46
N ASN A 2 15.78 -12.44 5.44
CA ASN A 2 16.43 -12.34 6.77
C ASN A 2 17.97 -12.31 6.76
N ALA A 3 18.63 -12.87 5.73
CA ALA A 3 20.08 -12.82 5.57
C ALA A 3 20.60 -11.47 5.01
N GLN A 4 19.71 -10.62 4.50
CA GLN A 4 20.06 -9.32 3.93
C GLN A 4 20.15 -8.26 5.03
N LYS A 5 20.96 -7.22 4.84
CA LYS A 5 21.00 -6.04 5.71
C LYS A 5 19.98 -5.02 5.20
N LEU A 6 18.76 -5.05 5.73
CA LEU A 6 17.65 -4.20 5.32
C LEU A 6 17.28 -3.23 6.44
N ALA A 7 17.02 -1.96 6.11
CA ALA A 7 16.56 -0.98 7.08
C ALA A 7 15.12 -1.26 7.52
N PHE A 8 14.27 -1.73 6.59
CA PHE A 8 12.91 -2.20 6.82
C PHE A 8 12.44 -3.01 5.61
N VAL A 9 11.28 -3.66 5.75
CA VAL A 9 10.59 -4.42 4.70
C VAL A 9 9.15 -3.94 4.63
N VAL A 10 8.62 -3.74 3.41
CA VAL A 10 7.23 -3.43 3.17
C VAL A 10 6.61 -4.53 2.29
N HIS A 11 5.46 -5.06 2.69
CA HIS A 11 4.65 -5.98 1.89
C HIS A 11 3.39 -5.28 1.40
N ILE A 12 3.17 -5.29 0.08
CA ILE A 12 2.17 -4.49 -0.62
C ILE A 12 0.86 -5.30 -0.80
N GLY A 13 0.36 -5.91 0.28
CA GLY A 13 -0.89 -6.68 0.25
C GLY A 13 -0.82 -8.05 -0.42
N ASP A 14 -1.99 -8.68 -0.51
CA ASP A 14 -2.25 -9.99 -1.12
C ASP A 14 -1.49 -11.14 -0.44
N ILE A 15 -1.69 -11.26 0.87
CA ILE A 15 -1.21 -12.39 1.67
C ILE A 15 -2.13 -13.61 1.53
N THR A 16 -3.18 -13.51 0.73
CA THR A 16 -4.09 -14.58 0.29
C THR A 16 -4.30 -14.50 -1.23
N SER A 17 -4.89 -15.54 -1.83
CA SER A 17 -5.28 -15.50 -3.24
C SER A 17 -6.63 -14.80 -3.42
N GLY A 18 -6.93 -14.32 -4.63
CA GLY A 18 -8.22 -13.71 -4.97
C GLY A 18 -9.43 -14.64 -4.93
N ARG A 19 -9.26 -15.90 -4.51
CA ARG A 19 -10.34 -16.83 -4.11
C ARG A 19 -10.07 -17.45 -2.73
N GLY A 20 -9.38 -16.72 -1.86
CA GLY A 20 -9.20 -17.11 -0.47
C GLY A 20 -7.93 -17.91 -0.17
N PRO A 21 -7.87 -18.52 1.02
CA PRO A 21 -9.02 -18.98 1.82
C PRO A 21 -9.78 -17.91 2.62
N CYS A 22 -9.25 -16.69 2.83
CA CYS A 22 -9.90 -15.60 3.59
C CYS A 22 -10.32 -15.94 5.05
N THR A 23 -9.98 -17.12 5.55
CA THR A 23 -10.35 -17.55 6.91
C THR A 23 -9.46 -16.90 7.97
N ASP A 24 -9.94 -16.90 9.20
CA ASP A 24 -9.17 -16.42 10.36
C ASP A 24 -7.86 -17.20 10.53
N GLU A 25 -7.90 -18.53 10.37
CA GLU A 25 -6.73 -19.39 10.50
C GLU A 25 -5.65 -19.03 9.48
N TRP A 26 -6.05 -18.62 8.27
CA TRP A 26 -5.11 -18.17 7.25
C TRP A 26 -4.43 -16.87 7.65
N LEU A 27 -5.19 -15.86 8.09
CA LEU A 27 -4.63 -14.58 8.53
C LEU A 27 -3.72 -14.76 9.75
N GLU A 28 -4.09 -15.61 10.70
CA GLU A 28 -3.27 -15.93 11.88
C GLU A 28 -1.99 -16.70 11.51
N ALA A 29 -2.07 -17.62 10.56
CA ALA A 29 -0.88 -18.30 10.02
C ALA A 29 0.07 -17.32 9.32
N ARG A 30 -0.46 -16.35 8.56
CA ARG A 30 0.36 -15.28 7.94
C ARG A 30 0.99 -14.37 9.00
N LYS A 31 0.25 -13.97 10.04
CA LYS A 31 0.81 -13.23 11.19
C LYS A 31 1.98 -13.97 11.84
N THR A 32 1.81 -15.27 12.08
CA THR A 32 2.86 -16.14 12.63
C THR A 32 4.05 -16.30 11.69
N GLN A 33 3.82 -16.29 10.38
CA GLN A 33 4.90 -16.33 9.39
C GLN A 33 5.69 -15.03 9.39
N PHE A 34 5.03 -13.88 9.40
CA PHE A 34 5.69 -12.56 9.37
C PHE A 34 6.41 -12.23 10.67
N SER A 35 5.99 -12.76 11.82
CA SER A 35 6.72 -12.58 13.09
C SER A 35 8.14 -13.17 13.08
N ARG A 36 8.48 -13.99 12.07
CA ARG A 36 9.83 -14.55 11.87
C ARG A 36 10.76 -13.60 11.12
N LEU A 37 10.26 -12.46 10.61
CA LEU A 37 11.12 -11.44 10.00
C LEU A 37 11.97 -10.77 11.07
N ARG A 38 13.28 -10.68 10.81
CA ARG A 38 14.26 -10.03 11.71
C ARG A 38 14.47 -8.55 11.40
N HIS A 39 13.66 -8.02 10.49
CA HIS A 39 13.73 -6.64 10.00
C HIS A 39 12.45 -5.91 10.43
N PRO A 40 12.52 -4.59 10.65
CA PRO A 40 11.30 -3.82 10.82
C PRO A 40 10.36 -4.02 9.63
N PHE A 41 9.08 -4.29 9.89
CA PHE A 41 8.14 -4.77 8.87
C PHE A 41 6.87 -3.93 8.86
N VAL A 42 6.40 -3.58 7.66
CA VAL A 42 5.12 -2.93 7.40
C VAL A 42 4.34 -3.78 6.40
N LEU A 43 3.09 -4.09 6.72
CA LEU A 43 2.18 -4.82 5.85
C LEU A 43 0.99 -3.92 5.51
N LEU A 44 0.69 -3.79 4.22
CA LEU A 44 -0.55 -3.18 3.72
C LEU A 44 -1.56 -4.28 3.40
N PRO A 45 -2.88 -4.03 3.49
CA PRO A 45 -3.88 -4.92 2.94
C PRO A 45 -3.96 -4.78 1.42
N GLY A 46 -4.13 -5.90 0.71
CA GLY A 46 -4.52 -5.96 -0.70
C GLY A 46 -6.00 -6.29 -0.88
N ASP A 47 -6.51 -6.30 -2.11
CA ASP A 47 -7.92 -6.65 -2.36
C ASP A 47 -8.22 -8.11 -2.00
N ASN A 48 -7.26 -9.02 -2.23
CA ASN A 48 -7.41 -10.42 -1.87
C ASN A 48 -7.61 -10.61 -0.36
N ASP A 49 -7.01 -9.73 0.45
CA ASP A 49 -7.02 -9.85 1.91
C ASP A 49 -8.37 -9.49 2.55
N TRP A 50 -9.25 -8.79 1.83
CA TRP A 50 -10.58 -8.40 2.33
C TRP A 50 -11.63 -8.18 1.24
N THR A 51 -11.43 -7.25 0.29
CA THR A 51 -12.49 -6.90 -0.67
C THR A 51 -12.92 -8.08 -1.52
N ASP A 52 -12.00 -8.95 -1.92
CA ASP A 52 -12.27 -10.12 -2.77
C ASP A 52 -12.79 -11.34 -2.01
N CYS A 53 -12.79 -11.30 -0.68
CA CYS A 53 -13.32 -12.40 0.13
C CYS A 53 -14.83 -12.63 -0.07
N HIS A 54 -15.56 -11.66 -0.66
CA HIS A 54 -16.92 -11.89 -1.15
C HIS A 54 -17.00 -13.05 -2.16
N ARG A 55 -15.93 -13.33 -2.90
CA ARG A 55 -15.88 -14.43 -3.90
C ARG A 55 -15.92 -15.81 -3.26
N THR A 56 -15.63 -15.91 -1.97
CA THR A 56 -15.70 -17.14 -1.16
C THR A 56 -16.75 -17.08 -0.07
N GLY A 57 -17.65 -16.10 -0.10
CA GLY A 57 -18.79 -16.01 0.81
C GLY A 57 -18.52 -15.30 2.14
N PHE A 58 -17.36 -14.68 2.31
CA PHE A 58 -17.06 -13.84 3.48
C PHE A 58 -17.50 -12.39 3.23
N ASP A 59 -17.84 -11.68 4.30
CA ASP A 59 -18.15 -10.24 4.25
C ASP A 59 -16.83 -9.43 4.19
N PRO A 60 -16.58 -8.64 3.11
CA PRO A 60 -15.41 -7.79 3.01
C PRO A 60 -15.13 -6.87 4.20
N LEU A 61 -16.17 -6.28 4.80
CA LEU A 61 -16.00 -5.30 5.88
C LEU A 61 -15.55 -5.99 7.16
N GLU A 62 -16.16 -7.12 7.47
CA GLU A 62 -15.75 -7.96 8.59
C GLU A 62 -14.33 -8.52 8.38
N ARG A 63 -13.97 -8.90 7.13
CA ARG A 63 -12.58 -9.32 6.81
C ARG A 63 -11.57 -8.19 7.01
N LEU A 64 -11.90 -6.95 6.65
CA LEU A 64 -11.03 -5.80 6.92
C LEU A 64 -10.86 -5.56 8.42
N GLU A 65 -11.93 -5.67 9.22
CA GLU A 65 -11.86 -5.57 10.68
C GLU A 65 -10.99 -6.67 11.28
N LYS A 66 -11.14 -7.93 10.83
CA LYS A 66 -10.29 -9.04 11.25
C LYS A 66 -8.82 -8.78 10.89
N TRP A 67 -8.55 -8.33 9.66
CA TRP A 67 -7.19 -7.95 9.24
C TRP A 67 -6.60 -6.89 10.17
N ARG A 68 -7.34 -5.80 10.46
CA ARG A 68 -6.90 -4.74 11.36
C ARG A 68 -6.61 -5.28 12.76
N SER A 69 -7.47 -6.13 13.31
CA SER A 69 -7.27 -6.73 14.64
C SER A 69 -5.97 -7.54 14.76
N LEU A 70 -5.51 -8.14 13.66
CA LEU A 70 -4.34 -9.01 13.64
C LEU A 70 -3.06 -8.24 13.32
N PHE A 71 -3.11 -7.33 12.35
CA PHE A 71 -1.92 -6.72 11.76
C PHE A 71 -1.69 -5.28 12.19
N CYS A 72 -2.71 -4.59 12.72
CA CYS A 72 -2.49 -3.30 13.35
C CYS A 72 -1.88 -3.48 14.75
N TYR A 73 -1.03 -2.51 15.12
CA TYR A 73 -0.46 -2.37 16.46
C TYR A 73 0.50 -3.48 16.94
N GLY A 74 1.16 -4.18 16.02
CA GLY A 74 2.34 -5.00 16.36
C GLY A 74 3.57 -4.17 16.74
N GLU A 75 4.53 -4.79 17.44
CA GLU A 75 5.83 -4.19 17.74
C GLU A 75 6.56 -3.86 16.42
N THR A 76 6.60 -2.59 16.04
CA THR A 76 7.48 -2.11 14.97
C THR A 76 8.78 -1.65 15.60
N ILE A 77 9.90 -2.23 15.17
CA ILE A 77 11.26 -1.94 15.68
C ILE A 77 11.69 -0.47 15.38
N PHE A 78 10.89 0.28 14.63
CA PHE A 78 11.10 1.69 14.31
C PHE A 78 9.81 2.50 14.50
N ARG A 79 10.00 3.80 14.76
CA ARG A 79 8.90 4.74 14.98
C ARG A 79 8.22 5.08 13.67
N LEU A 80 6.95 4.71 13.56
CA LEU A 80 6.05 5.16 12.50
C LEU A 80 4.86 5.89 13.11
N GLU A 81 4.29 6.82 12.35
CA GLU A 81 3.04 7.51 12.67
C GLU A 81 1.89 6.77 12.02
N ARG A 82 0.76 6.66 12.72
CA ARG A 82 -0.47 6.04 12.20
C ARG A 82 -1.54 7.11 12.10
N GLN A 83 -2.38 7.02 11.07
CA GLN A 83 -3.60 7.82 11.02
C GLN A 83 -4.50 7.40 12.19
N GLN A 84 -5.17 8.38 12.78
CA GLN A 84 -6.07 8.16 13.91
C GLN A 84 -7.37 7.47 13.46
N ASN A 85 -8.22 7.12 14.43
CA ASN A 85 -9.49 6.39 14.24
C ASN A 85 -9.27 4.95 13.76
N GLU A 86 -10.11 4.45 12.85
CA GLU A 86 -10.11 3.06 12.40
C GLU A 86 -9.02 2.72 11.37
N TYR A 87 -8.31 3.72 10.82
CA TYR A 87 -7.37 3.56 9.69
C TYR A 87 -5.93 3.25 10.14
N CYS A 88 -5.79 2.26 11.01
CA CYS A 88 -4.51 1.88 11.60
C CYS A 88 -3.48 1.36 10.59
N GLU A 89 -3.96 0.91 9.42
CA GLU A 89 -3.14 0.51 8.27
C GLU A 89 -2.58 1.70 7.47
N HIS A 90 -3.12 2.91 7.66
CA HIS A 90 -2.55 4.13 7.11
C HIS A 90 -1.41 4.60 8.00
N VAL A 91 -0.19 4.40 7.54
CA VAL A 91 1.02 4.70 8.30
C VAL A 91 1.97 5.57 7.50
N ARG A 92 2.84 6.32 8.18
CA ARG A 92 3.92 7.06 7.54
C ARG A 92 5.18 7.09 8.39
N TRP A 93 6.32 7.23 7.74
CA TRP A 93 7.62 7.36 8.40
C TRP A 93 8.62 8.06 7.49
N ILE A 94 9.72 8.54 8.07
CA ILE A 94 10.81 9.18 7.32
C ILE A 94 12.03 8.26 7.37
N ALA A 95 12.63 8.00 6.22
CA ALA A 95 13.88 7.25 6.11
C ALA A 95 14.69 7.73 4.91
N GLY A 96 16.00 7.95 5.10
CA GLY A 96 16.91 8.33 4.01
C GLY A 96 16.53 9.61 3.27
N GLY A 97 15.93 10.60 3.97
CA GLY A 97 15.48 11.85 3.34
C GLY A 97 14.14 11.75 2.60
N MET A 98 13.49 10.58 2.59
CA MET A 98 12.20 10.35 1.96
C MET A 98 11.11 10.16 3.02
N LEU A 99 9.88 10.63 2.75
CA LEU A 99 8.70 10.23 3.52
C LEU A 99 8.00 9.08 2.81
N PHE A 100 7.76 8.00 3.54
CA PHE A 100 6.95 6.87 3.11
C PHE A 100 5.55 7.03 3.67
N VAL A 101 4.53 6.86 2.83
CA VAL A 101 3.12 6.91 3.23
C VAL A 101 2.40 5.69 2.67
N ALA A 102 1.86 4.86 3.56
CA ALA A 102 1.08 3.67 3.22
C ALA A 102 -0.41 4.00 3.25
N LEU A 103 -1.13 3.59 2.21
CA LEU A 103 -2.54 3.86 2.00
C LEU A 103 -3.27 2.57 1.69
N ASN A 104 -4.43 2.36 2.32
CA ASN A 104 -5.34 1.28 1.95
C ASN A 104 -6.12 1.73 0.71
N VAL A 105 -5.55 1.45 -0.46
CA VAL A 105 -6.19 1.57 -1.77
C VAL A 105 -5.99 0.22 -2.47
N PRO A 106 -6.91 -0.73 -2.27
CA PRO A 106 -6.82 -2.06 -2.86
C PRO A 106 -7.35 -2.08 -4.30
N GLY A 107 -7.00 -3.14 -5.02
CA GLY A 107 -7.51 -3.49 -6.33
C GLY A 107 -9.02 -3.73 -6.32
N SER A 108 -9.52 -4.43 -7.34
CA SER A 108 -10.94 -4.76 -7.45
C SER A 108 -11.87 -3.53 -7.33
N ASN A 109 -11.52 -2.46 -8.07
CA ASN A 109 -12.20 -1.15 -8.07
C ASN A 109 -12.22 -0.41 -6.72
N ASN A 110 -11.25 -0.64 -5.85
CA ASN A 110 -11.16 0.07 -4.58
C ASN A 110 -12.40 -0.10 -3.70
N ASN A 111 -13.03 -1.28 -3.75
CA ASN A 111 -14.31 -1.59 -3.08
C ASN A 111 -15.55 -0.85 -3.62
N LEU A 112 -15.46 -0.15 -4.77
CA LEU A 112 -16.57 0.64 -5.34
C LEU A 112 -17.44 -0.15 -6.34
N GLY A 113 -18.76 0.03 -6.26
CA GLY A 113 -19.74 -0.32 -7.28
C GLY A 113 -20.37 -1.70 -7.12
N ARG A 114 -20.32 -2.31 -5.93
CA ARG A 114 -20.90 -3.65 -5.66
C ARG A 114 -22.14 -3.60 -4.77
N THR A 115 -22.06 -2.99 -3.60
CA THR A 115 -23.20 -2.77 -2.69
C THR A 115 -23.15 -1.37 -2.10
N LYS A 116 -24.26 -0.90 -1.53
CA LYS A 116 -24.32 0.43 -0.91
C LYS A 116 -23.39 0.54 0.30
N GLU A 117 -23.25 -0.54 1.04
CA GLU A 117 -22.39 -0.65 2.22
C GLU A 117 -20.91 -0.53 1.83
N MET A 118 -20.51 -1.22 0.76
CA MET A 118 -19.16 -1.14 0.21
C MET A 118 -18.87 0.25 -0.38
N ASP A 119 -19.84 0.86 -1.07
CA ASP A 119 -19.71 2.23 -1.59
C ASP A 119 -19.57 3.26 -0.46
N ALA A 120 -20.30 3.07 0.65
CA ALA A 120 -20.20 3.91 1.83
C ALA A 120 -18.85 3.73 2.56
N GLU A 121 -18.33 2.51 2.66
CA GLU A 121 -16.98 2.25 3.14
C GLU A 121 -15.94 2.94 2.26
N HIS A 122 -16.02 2.75 0.94
CA HIS A 122 -15.11 3.38 -0.02
C HIS A 122 -15.09 4.90 0.15
N ALA A 123 -16.26 5.54 0.23
CA ALA A 123 -16.34 6.99 0.39
C ALA A 123 -15.67 7.49 1.68
N ARG A 124 -15.92 6.82 2.81
CA ARG A 124 -15.33 7.17 4.12
C ARG A 124 -13.82 6.95 4.13
N ARG A 125 -13.36 5.79 3.65
CA ARG A 125 -11.93 5.46 3.58
C ARG A 125 -11.18 6.39 2.65
N MET A 126 -11.74 6.72 1.48
CA MET A 126 -11.09 7.64 0.54
C MET A 126 -10.95 9.07 1.08
N ALA A 127 -11.91 9.54 1.88
CA ALA A 127 -11.74 10.82 2.58
C ALA A 127 -10.51 10.78 3.52
N ALA A 128 -10.36 9.69 4.29
CA ALA A 128 -9.21 9.50 5.18
C ALA A 128 -7.89 9.32 4.42
N VAL A 129 -7.87 8.57 3.32
CA VAL A 129 -6.71 8.41 2.42
C VAL A 129 -6.21 9.76 1.93
N PHE A 130 -7.12 10.63 1.48
CA PHE A 130 -6.75 11.94 0.95
C PHE A 130 -6.28 12.91 2.02
N GLU A 131 -6.90 12.92 3.19
CA GLU A 131 -6.41 13.69 4.35
C GLU A 131 -5.00 13.24 4.76
N TRP A 132 -4.76 11.93 4.79
CA TRP A 132 -3.45 11.37 5.14
C TRP A 132 -2.38 11.69 4.10
N LEU A 133 -2.72 11.60 2.82
CA LEU A 133 -1.80 11.93 1.73
C LEU A 133 -1.43 13.43 1.75
N ASP A 134 -2.42 14.31 1.91
CA ASP A 134 -2.19 15.76 1.96
C ASP A 134 -1.31 16.16 3.15
N SER A 135 -1.65 15.66 4.34
CA SER A 135 -0.87 15.95 5.54
C SER A 135 0.55 15.38 5.46
N SER A 136 0.73 14.24 4.80
CA SER A 136 2.05 13.64 4.55
C SER A 136 2.87 14.45 3.55
N ALA A 137 2.24 14.97 2.49
CA ALA A 137 2.89 15.88 1.56
C ALA A 137 3.25 17.22 2.21
N ALA A 138 2.40 17.76 3.10
CA ALA A 138 2.69 18.95 3.88
C ALA A 138 3.89 18.72 4.82
N LEU A 139 3.91 17.61 5.55
CA LEU A 139 5.04 17.22 6.41
C LEU A 139 6.34 17.09 5.60
N ALA A 140 6.29 16.47 4.42
CA ALA A 140 7.46 16.34 3.56
C ALA A 140 8.00 17.71 3.10
N ARG A 141 7.13 18.67 2.79
CA ARG A 141 7.52 20.05 2.46
C ARG A 141 8.11 20.78 3.66
N GLU A 142 7.45 20.72 4.81
CA GLU A 142 7.91 21.35 6.07
C GLU A 142 9.32 20.88 6.43
N ARG A 143 9.55 19.57 6.31
CA ARG A 143 10.82 18.92 6.66
C ARG A 143 11.84 18.94 5.52
N ARG A 144 11.51 19.56 4.38
CA ARG A 144 12.36 19.69 3.19
C ARG A 144 12.94 18.35 2.74
N LEU A 145 12.07 17.33 2.68
CA LEU A 145 12.45 15.98 2.28
C LEU A 145 12.64 15.89 0.76
N ASP A 146 13.51 14.98 0.33
CA ASP A 146 13.90 14.79 -1.07
C ASP A 146 12.78 14.17 -1.91
N GLY A 147 11.84 13.48 -1.26
CA GLY A 147 10.82 12.70 -1.93
C GLY A 147 9.69 12.20 -1.03
N LEU A 148 8.62 11.80 -1.69
CA LEU A 148 7.48 11.09 -1.12
C LEU A 148 7.31 9.75 -1.83
N VAL A 149 7.25 8.67 -1.06
CA VAL A 149 7.00 7.31 -1.54
C VAL A 149 5.60 6.91 -1.07
N VAL A 150 4.66 6.85 -2.01
CA VAL A 150 3.30 6.40 -1.79
C VAL A 150 3.25 4.88 -1.99
N LEU A 151 2.79 4.16 -0.98
CA LEU A 151 2.67 2.70 -0.96
C LEU A 151 1.18 2.34 -0.94
N MET A 152 0.71 1.56 -1.90
CA MET A 152 -0.66 1.04 -1.94
C MET A 152 -0.74 -0.21 -2.81
N GLN A 153 -1.77 -1.04 -2.70
CA GLN A 153 -1.78 -2.30 -3.45
C GLN A 153 -2.20 -2.12 -4.92
N ALA A 154 -3.27 -1.36 -5.20
CA ALA A 154 -3.93 -1.36 -6.50
C ALA A 154 -3.07 -0.90 -7.68
N ASN A 155 -3.25 -1.51 -8.86
CA ASN A 155 -2.92 -0.85 -10.12
C ASN A 155 -4.02 0.15 -10.52
N ILE A 156 -3.84 1.42 -10.15
CA ILE A 156 -4.82 2.47 -10.46
C ILE A 156 -4.90 2.86 -11.94
N PHE A 157 -4.02 2.35 -12.80
CA PHE A 157 -4.00 2.67 -14.24
C PHE A 157 -4.75 1.66 -15.10
N GLU A 158 -5.39 0.66 -14.48
CA GLU A 158 -6.22 -0.29 -15.20
C GLU A 158 -7.36 0.41 -15.96
N ARG A 159 -7.68 -0.09 -17.16
CA ARG A 159 -8.79 0.44 -17.96
C ARG A 159 -10.10 -0.10 -17.42
N ARG A 160 -10.98 0.79 -16.98
CA ARG A 160 -12.31 0.41 -16.46
C ARG A 160 -13.46 0.92 -17.31
N ARG A 161 -14.56 0.17 -17.28
CA ARG A 161 -15.88 0.61 -17.78
C ARG A 161 -16.80 0.77 -16.57
N GLY A 162 -17.56 1.87 -16.49
CA GLY A 162 -18.44 2.17 -15.36
C GLY A 162 -17.75 2.99 -14.25
N PRO A 163 -18.27 2.96 -13.00
CA PRO A 163 -17.68 3.68 -11.88
C PRO A 163 -16.21 3.36 -11.68
N ASP A 164 -15.43 4.41 -11.45
CA ASP A 164 -13.97 4.33 -11.36
C ASP A 164 -13.51 4.75 -9.96
N GLY A 165 -13.27 3.77 -9.10
CA GLY A 165 -12.85 3.97 -7.71
C GLY A 165 -11.44 4.54 -7.56
N PHE A 166 -10.73 4.73 -8.68
CA PHE A 166 -9.35 5.19 -8.72
C PHE A 166 -9.19 6.57 -9.36
N ALA A 167 -10.24 7.13 -9.98
CA ALA A 167 -10.18 8.42 -10.67
C ALA A 167 -9.61 9.54 -9.80
N ARG A 168 -10.16 9.70 -8.59
CA ARG A 168 -9.70 10.69 -7.63
C ARG A 168 -8.29 10.41 -7.13
N VAL A 169 -7.86 9.15 -7.02
CA VAL A 169 -6.49 8.79 -6.64
C VAL A 169 -5.51 9.25 -7.71
N ARG A 170 -5.79 8.97 -8.99
CA ARG A 170 -4.96 9.42 -10.11
C ARG A 170 -4.88 10.95 -10.18
N GLU A 171 -5.99 11.66 -10.03
CA GLU A 171 -6.02 13.12 -9.99
C GLU A 171 -5.11 13.68 -8.88
N ARG A 172 -5.19 13.10 -7.68
CA ARG A 172 -4.42 13.57 -6.52
C ARG A 172 -2.93 13.26 -6.64
N LEU A 173 -2.57 12.09 -7.15
CA LEU A 173 -1.17 11.76 -7.43
C LEU A 173 -0.58 12.61 -8.56
N ALA A 174 -1.35 12.91 -9.60
CA ALA A 174 -0.92 13.82 -10.67
C ALA A 174 -0.67 15.24 -10.15
N ALA A 175 -1.59 15.77 -9.33
CA ALA A 175 -1.42 17.07 -8.70
C ALA A 175 -0.19 17.09 -7.78
N LEU A 176 -0.03 16.06 -6.96
CA LEU A 176 1.10 15.91 -6.05
C LEU A 176 2.44 15.85 -6.81
N ALA A 177 2.52 15.08 -7.89
CA ALA A 177 3.72 14.97 -8.73
C ALA A 177 4.09 16.30 -9.41
N ARG A 178 3.10 17.12 -9.76
CA ARG A 178 3.31 18.45 -10.34
C ARG A 178 3.74 19.50 -9.31
N GLU A 179 3.21 19.42 -8.08
CA GLU A 179 3.29 20.48 -7.08
C GLU A 179 4.33 20.22 -5.98
N PHE A 180 4.80 18.98 -5.85
CA PHE A 180 5.86 18.64 -4.91
C PHE A 180 7.22 18.81 -5.60
N ALA A 181 8.11 19.61 -5.00
CA ALA A 181 9.42 19.90 -5.57
C ALA A 181 10.37 18.68 -5.56
N GLY A 182 10.14 17.74 -4.64
CA GLY A 182 10.88 16.48 -4.56
C GLY A 182 10.30 15.40 -5.46
N ARG A 183 10.86 14.18 -5.37
CA ARG A 183 10.41 13.03 -6.16
C ARG A 183 9.11 12.46 -5.61
N VAL A 184 8.15 12.14 -6.46
CA VAL A 184 6.97 11.35 -6.07
C VAL A 184 7.10 9.97 -6.69
N VAL A 185 7.09 8.94 -5.84
CA VAL A 185 7.22 7.54 -6.26
C VAL A 185 5.98 6.78 -5.77
N LEU A 186 5.26 6.16 -6.68
CA LEU A 186 4.21 5.20 -6.38
C LEU A 186 4.80 3.79 -6.39
N VAL A 187 4.74 3.07 -5.27
CA VAL A 187 5.05 1.64 -5.20
C VAL A 187 3.74 0.87 -5.01
N HIS A 188 3.44 -0.05 -5.92
CA HIS A 188 2.22 -0.86 -5.86
C HIS A 188 2.43 -2.32 -6.28
N GLY A 189 1.37 -3.13 -6.15
CA GLY A 189 1.32 -4.55 -6.54
C GLY A 189 0.22 -4.78 -7.58
N ASP A 190 -0.64 -5.79 -7.35
CA ASP A 190 -1.87 -6.11 -8.11
C ASP A 190 -1.66 -6.91 -9.40
N GLU A 191 -0.89 -6.43 -10.41
CA GLU A 191 -0.77 -7.17 -11.68
C GLU A 191 0.33 -8.25 -11.69
N HIS A 192 1.04 -8.41 -10.58
CA HIS A 192 2.08 -9.41 -10.36
C HIS A 192 3.30 -9.30 -11.30
N THR A 193 3.52 -8.14 -11.90
CA THR A 193 4.65 -7.90 -12.80
C THR A 193 5.61 -6.84 -12.25
N PHE A 194 6.89 -6.91 -12.62
CA PHE A 194 7.80 -5.81 -12.31
C PHE A 194 7.67 -4.72 -13.38
N ARG A 195 7.43 -3.49 -12.93
CA ARG A 195 7.48 -2.29 -13.76
C ARG A 195 8.21 -1.18 -13.03
N ASP A 196 8.95 -0.38 -13.79
CA ASP A 196 9.62 0.82 -13.32
C ASP A 196 9.54 1.86 -14.44
N ASP A 197 8.53 2.72 -14.36
CA ASP A 197 8.18 3.67 -15.42
C ASP A 197 7.61 4.98 -14.87
N GLU A 198 7.17 5.87 -15.76
CA GLU A 198 6.57 7.16 -15.41
C GLU A 198 5.21 7.28 -16.10
N PRO A 199 4.12 6.72 -15.52
CA PRO A 199 2.80 6.73 -16.13
C PRO A 199 2.13 8.10 -16.14
N LEU A 200 2.58 9.03 -15.28
CA LEU A 200 2.15 10.42 -15.22
C LEU A 200 3.39 11.31 -15.08
N PRO A 201 3.44 12.51 -15.69
CA PRO A 201 4.59 13.40 -15.58
C PRO A 201 4.99 13.67 -14.12
N GLY A 202 6.24 13.37 -13.79
CA GLY A 202 6.80 13.55 -12.44
C GLY A 202 6.44 12.48 -11.41
N LEU A 203 5.63 11.48 -11.78
CA LEU A 203 5.28 10.34 -10.93
C LEU A 203 5.98 9.08 -11.44
N ARG A 204 7.05 8.67 -10.76
CA ARG A 204 7.65 7.35 -11.01
C ARG A 204 6.78 6.27 -10.39
N ARG A 205 6.51 5.19 -11.12
CA ARG A 205 5.79 4.01 -10.65
C ARG A 205 6.75 2.83 -10.57
N ILE A 206 6.66 2.09 -9.48
CA ILE A 206 7.35 0.83 -9.25
C ILE A 206 6.29 -0.21 -8.90
N GLU A 207 6.12 -1.21 -9.76
CA GLU A 207 5.28 -2.36 -9.46
C GLU A 207 6.14 -3.50 -8.93
N VAL A 208 5.73 -4.09 -7.81
CA VAL A 208 6.41 -5.23 -7.20
C VAL A 208 5.92 -6.54 -7.80
N TYR A 209 6.80 -7.55 -7.82
CA TYR A 209 6.40 -8.90 -8.21
C TYR A 209 5.30 -9.47 -7.30
N GLY A 210 4.46 -10.31 -7.88
CA GLY A 210 3.44 -11.09 -7.19
C GLY A 210 3.38 -12.53 -7.71
N SER A 211 2.51 -13.35 -7.13
CA SER A 211 2.35 -14.75 -7.53
C SER A 211 2.04 -14.88 -9.04
N PRO A 212 2.69 -15.78 -9.80
CA PRO A 212 3.53 -16.89 -9.35
C PRO A 212 5.01 -16.54 -9.17
N PHE A 213 5.43 -15.32 -9.50
CA PHE A 213 6.83 -14.88 -9.40
C PHE A 213 7.11 -14.33 -8.00
N VAL A 214 7.35 -15.21 -7.03
CA VAL A 214 7.63 -14.82 -5.63
C VAL A 214 9.08 -14.30 -5.52
N ARG A 215 9.28 -13.04 -5.91
CA ARG A 215 10.55 -12.30 -5.83
C ARG A 215 10.33 -11.01 -5.04
N TRP A 216 11.41 -10.35 -4.62
CA TRP A 216 11.35 -9.08 -3.92
C TRP A 216 12.22 -8.04 -4.62
N LEU A 217 11.93 -6.76 -4.40
CA LEU A 217 12.76 -5.67 -4.88
C LEU A 217 13.56 -5.09 -3.72
N ARG A 218 14.83 -4.78 -3.95
CA ARG A 218 15.63 -3.97 -3.05
C ARG A 218 15.57 -2.51 -3.49
N ALA A 219 15.07 -1.64 -2.63
CA ALA A 219 15.17 -0.21 -2.81
C ALA A 219 16.39 0.34 -2.04
N ILE A 220 17.24 1.09 -2.73
CA ILE A 220 18.37 1.82 -2.15
C ILE A 220 18.05 3.31 -2.28
N ILE A 221 17.89 3.97 -1.14
CA ILE A 221 17.63 5.42 -1.09
C ILE A 221 18.96 6.15 -1.23
N LEU A 222 19.06 7.03 -2.21
CA LEU A 222 20.24 7.84 -2.52
C LEU A 222 19.85 9.32 -2.46
N PRO A 223 20.78 10.25 -2.23
CA PRO A 223 20.51 11.66 -2.39
C PRO A 223 19.90 11.95 -3.77
N GLY A 224 18.70 12.55 -3.80
CA GLY A 224 17.99 12.89 -5.03
C GLY A 224 17.27 11.74 -5.76
N GLY A 225 17.22 10.52 -5.20
CA GLY A 225 16.49 9.42 -5.85
C GLY A 225 16.47 8.06 -5.13
N MET A 226 16.01 7.05 -5.85
CA MET A 226 15.92 5.67 -5.37
C MET A 226 16.38 4.72 -6.48
N LEU A 227 17.28 3.80 -6.17
CA LEU A 227 17.68 2.70 -7.06
C LEU A 227 16.88 1.45 -6.73
N ILE A 228 16.43 0.72 -7.75
CA ILE A 228 15.65 -0.52 -7.60
C ILE A 228 16.46 -1.68 -8.17
N GLU A 229 16.71 -2.68 -7.34
CA GLU A 229 17.41 -3.90 -7.71
C GLU A 229 16.48 -5.10 -7.50
N PRO A 230 16.03 -5.78 -8.56
CA PRO A 230 15.31 -7.05 -8.42
C PRO A 230 16.17 -8.09 -7.70
N SER A 231 15.57 -8.85 -6.78
CA SER A 231 16.27 -9.98 -6.17
C SER A 231 16.59 -11.04 -7.23
N ASN A 232 17.84 -11.53 -7.26
CA ASN A 232 18.22 -12.69 -8.07
C ASN A 232 17.30 -13.88 -7.82
#